data_AF-A7EIJ0-F1
#
_entry.id   AF-A7EIJ0-F1
#
_cell.length_a   1.000
_cell.length_b   1.000
_cell.length_c   1.000
_cell.angle_alpha   90.00
_cell.angle_beta   90.00
_cell.angle_gamma   90.00
#
_symmetry.space_group_name_H-M   'P 1'
#
loop_
_entity.id
_entity.type
_entity.pdbx_description
1 polymer ?
#
loop_
_entity_poly.entity_id
_entity_poly.type
_entity_poly.pdbx_seq_one_letter_code
_entity_poly.pdbx_strand_id
1 'polypeptide(L)'
;MADDNTDEDDPQTFLGCGLPEYDRNVLLSCIRGDPNFTNCLGPECGGGQIHEDSDDQPIMTCGACGFKTCFTHKMPWHTGLTCNQYNTRERERLQQEEASLQLMEKATKQCPQCQVDLASMNSAGSVLLIMS
;
A
#
# COMPACT_ATOMS: atom_id res chain seq x y z
N MET A 1 43.54 20.49 -32.90
CA MET A 1 42.09 20.62 -33.05
C MET A 1 41.57 19.22 -32.85
N ALA A 2 41.18 18.89 -31.62
CA ALA A 2 40.61 17.61 -31.27
C ALA A 2 39.11 17.83 -31.13
N ASP A 3 38.36 16.92 -31.72
CA ASP A 3 36.97 17.06 -32.09
C ASP A 3 36.07 17.08 -30.85
N ASP A 4 35.40 18.21 -30.64
CA ASP A 4 34.35 18.40 -29.63
C ASP A 4 33.05 17.82 -30.19
N ASN A 5 32.93 16.50 -30.12
CA ASN A 5 31.63 15.82 -30.20
C ASN A 5 31.27 15.40 -28.78
N THR A 6 30.79 16.36 -28.02
CA THR A 6 29.95 16.09 -26.87
C THR A 6 28.56 15.76 -27.42
N ASP A 7 28.27 14.47 -27.52
CA ASP A 7 26.93 13.92 -27.76
C ASP A 7 26.01 14.29 -26.57
N GLU A 8 25.67 15.57 -26.44
CA GLU A 8 24.82 16.15 -25.39
C GLU A 8 23.35 16.26 -25.83
N ASP A 9 22.85 15.33 -26.64
CA ASP A 9 21.44 15.29 -27.04
C ASP A 9 20.93 13.84 -27.18
N ASP A 10 21.13 13.01 -26.15
CA ASP A 10 20.32 11.78 -25.96
C ASP A 10 19.28 11.99 -24.84
N PRO A 11 18.01 12.32 -25.19
CA PRO A 11 16.95 12.58 -24.23
C PRO A 11 16.55 11.35 -23.40
N GLN A 12 17.11 10.17 -23.67
CA GLN A 12 16.77 8.94 -22.95
C GLN A 12 17.65 8.66 -21.72
N THR A 13 18.72 9.42 -21.48
CA THR A 13 19.64 9.20 -20.34
C THR A 13 19.30 9.98 -19.07
N PHE A 14 18.33 10.90 -19.12
CA PHE A 14 17.99 11.76 -17.96
C PHE A 14 17.25 11.02 -16.83
N LEU A 15 16.77 9.79 -17.05
CA LEU A 15 16.09 8.99 -16.02
C LEU A 15 17.03 8.10 -15.18
N GLY A 16 18.35 8.31 -15.29
CA GLY A 16 19.37 7.55 -14.59
C GLY A 16 20.11 8.33 -13.52
N CYS A 17 19.76 8.09 -12.25
CA CYS A 17 20.67 8.10 -11.08
C CYS A 17 21.71 9.25 -10.95
N GLY A 18 21.33 10.37 -10.32
CA GLY A 18 22.35 11.31 -9.81
C GLY A 18 21.90 12.69 -9.33
N LEU A 19 20.61 13.05 -9.41
CA LEU A 19 20.18 14.39 -9.04
C LEU A 19 20.29 14.65 -7.52
N PRO A 20 20.87 15.79 -7.08
CA PRO A 20 20.83 16.26 -5.70
C PRO A 20 19.41 16.22 -5.10
N GLU A 21 19.28 16.08 -3.78
CA GLU A 21 17.97 15.98 -3.11
C GLU A 21 17.01 17.14 -3.43
N TYR A 22 17.55 18.34 -3.68
CA TYR A 22 16.79 19.51 -4.13
C TYR A 22 16.16 19.30 -5.52
N ASP A 23 16.94 18.76 -6.46
CA ASP A 23 16.53 18.55 -7.84
C ASP A 23 15.52 17.40 -7.96
N ARG A 24 15.60 16.38 -7.10
CA ARG A 24 14.63 15.28 -7.06
C ARG A 24 13.22 15.77 -6.75
N ASN A 25 13.04 16.62 -5.74
CA ASN A 25 11.71 17.06 -5.33
C ASN A 25 11.05 17.93 -6.40
N VAL A 26 11.84 18.78 -7.07
CA VAL A 26 11.39 19.57 -8.22
C VAL A 26 10.99 18.66 -9.37
N LEU A 27 11.82 17.67 -9.74
CA LEU A 27 11.49 16.70 -10.79
C LEU A 27 10.21 15.92 -10.48
N LEU A 28 10.10 15.39 -9.26
CA LEU A 28 8.90 14.68 -8.81
C LEU A 28 7.67 15.58 -8.86
N SER A 29 7.80 16.88 -8.56
CA SER A 29 6.66 17.80 -8.65
C SER A 29 6.09 17.94 -10.07
N CYS A 30 6.93 17.79 -11.10
CA CYS A 30 6.53 17.87 -12.50
C CYS A 30 5.80 16.60 -12.96
N ILE A 31 6.24 15.42 -12.52
CA ILE A 31 5.71 14.13 -13.00
C ILE A 31 4.64 13.51 -12.09
N ARG A 32 4.51 13.96 -10.83
CA ARG A 32 3.50 13.45 -9.88
C ARG A 32 2.05 13.63 -10.34
N GLY A 33 1.81 14.58 -11.25
CA GLY A 33 0.49 14.81 -11.85
C GLY A 33 0.11 13.80 -12.93
N ASP A 34 1.06 13.00 -13.42
CA ASP A 34 0.80 12.01 -14.45
C ASP A 34 -0.02 10.82 -13.87
N PRO A 35 -1.11 10.40 -14.53
CA PRO A 35 -1.89 9.23 -14.06
C PRO A 35 -1.07 7.93 -14.03
N ASN A 36 -0.03 7.84 -14.84
CA ASN A 36 0.87 6.69 -14.94
C ASN A 36 2.04 6.79 -13.94
N PHE A 37 2.14 7.87 -13.18
CA PHE A 37 3.16 7.98 -12.14
C PHE A 37 2.81 7.13 -10.91
N THR A 38 3.80 6.36 -10.43
CA THR A 38 3.71 5.61 -9.18
C THR A 38 4.93 5.86 -8.29
N ASN A 39 4.65 6.18 -7.02
CA ASN A 39 5.68 6.30 -6.00
C ASN A 39 6.27 4.93 -5.66
N CYS A 40 7.59 4.90 -5.44
CA CYS A 40 8.22 3.75 -4.83
C CYS A 40 7.78 3.64 -3.36
N LEU A 41 7.49 2.41 -2.92
CA LEU A 41 7.13 2.10 -1.54
C LEU A 41 8.28 1.39 -0.78
N GLY A 42 9.49 1.45 -1.34
CA GLY A 42 10.67 0.93 -0.68
C GLY A 42 10.99 1.75 0.58
N PRO A 43 11.39 1.11 1.69
CA PRO A 43 11.54 1.78 2.99
C PRO A 43 12.54 2.94 2.96
N GLU A 44 13.58 2.83 2.13
CA GLU A 44 14.65 3.83 1.97
C GLU A 44 14.58 4.55 0.61
N CYS A 45 13.44 4.48 -0.09
CA CYS A 45 13.29 5.01 -1.44
C CYS A 45 12.18 6.06 -1.52
N GLY A 46 12.57 7.34 -1.62
CA GLY A 46 11.67 8.46 -1.90
C GLY A 46 11.45 8.73 -3.39
N GLY A 47 11.78 7.76 -4.25
CA GLY A 47 11.66 7.88 -5.71
C GLY A 47 10.28 7.54 -6.23
N GLY A 48 10.11 7.66 -7.54
CA GLY A 48 8.92 7.23 -8.27
C GLY A 48 9.23 7.17 -9.76
N GLN A 49 8.40 6.47 -10.52
CA GLN A 49 8.57 6.35 -11.95
C GLN A 49 7.22 6.35 -12.66
N ILE A 50 7.24 6.72 -13.94
CA ILE A 50 6.10 6.59 -14.83
C ILE A 50 6.08 5.15 -15.34
N HIS A 51 4.92 4.52 -15.24
CA HIS A 51 4.69 3.16 -15.68
C HIS A 51 3.98 3.21 -17.04
N GLU A 52 4.75 3.12 -18.12
CA GLU A 52 4.24 3.25 -19.50
C GLU A 52 3.48 1.99 -19.96
N ASP A 53 3.89 0.83 -19.44
CA ASP A 53 3.19 -0.41 -19.66
C ASP A 53 1.86 -0.33 -18.91
N SER A 54 0.76 -0.19 -19.63
CA SER A 54 -0.61 -0.05 -19.10
C SER A 54 -1.01 -1.16 -18.09
N ASP A 55 -2.27 -1.16 -17.64
CA ASP A 55 -2.84 -2.12 -16.68
C ASP A 55 -2.59 -3.62 -17.00
N ASP A 56 -2.18 -3.95 -18.22
CA ASP A 56 -1.76 -5.29 -18.65
C ASP A 56 -0.51 -5.83 -17.90
N GLN A 57 0.37 -4.93 -17.43
CA GLN A 57 1.54 -5.30 -16.62
C GLN A 57 1.54 -4.53 -15.30
N PRO A 58 0.77 -4.96 -14.27
CA PRO A 58 0.61 -4.20 -13.04
C PRO A 58 1.84 -4.22 -12.12
N ILE A 59 2.91 -4.93 -12.50
CA ILE A 59 4.14 -5.02 -11.72
C ILE A 59 5.07 -3.88 -12.11
N MET A 60 5.13 -2.85 -11.27
CA MET A 60 6.16 -1.83 -11.39
C MET A 60 7.37 -2.25 -10.56
N THR A 61 8.55 -2.31 -11.19
CA THR A 61 9.82 -2.53 -10.49
C THR A 61 10.59 -1.22 -10.47
N CYS A 62 10.87 -0.70 -9.27
CA CYS A 62 11.56 0.58 -9.11
C CYS A 62 12.97 0.50 -9.70
N GLY A 63 13.31 1.38 -10.65
CA GLY A 63 14.65 1.43 -11.24
C GLY A 63 15.75 1.80 -10.23
N ALA A 64 15.42 2.52 -9.15
CA ALA A 64 16.40 2.99 -8.17
C ALA A 64 16.76 1.96 -7.09
N CYS A 65 15.80 1.16 -6.63
CA CYS A 65 16.00 0.22 -5.52
C CYS A 65 15.53 -1.21 -5.79
N GLY A 66 14.94 -1.47 -6.95
CA GLY A 66 14.39 -2.78 -7.34
C GLY A 66 13.11 -3.17 -6.60
N PHE A 67 12.55 -2.31 -5.75
CA PHE A 67 11.32 -2.61 -5.02
C PHE A 67 10.14 -2.81 -5.97
N LYS A 68 9.34 -3.84 -5.72
CA LYS A 68 8.18 -4.19 -6.55
C LYS A 68 6.89 -3.62 -5.95
N THR A 69 6.18 -2.84 -6.73
CA THR A 69 4.91 -2.21 -6.36
C THR A 69 3.84 -2.64 -7.36
N CYS A 70 2.62 -2.88 -6.88
CA CYS A 70 1.46 -3.04 -7.73
C CYS A 70 1.02 -1.65 -8.22
N PHE A 71 1.09 -1.38 -9.52
CA PHE A 71 0.64 -0.13 -10.13
C PHE A 71 -0.86 0.10 -9.89
N THR A 72 -1.68 -0.92 -10.15
CA THR A 72 -3.15 -0.85 -10.02
C THR A 72 -3.62 -0.60 -8.59
N HIS A 73 -2.96 -1.20 -7.59
CA HIS A 73 -3.38 -1.10 -6.18
C HIS A 73 -2.55 -0.11 -5.36
N LYS A 74 -1.49 0.47 -5.93
CA LYS A 74 -0.56 1.40 -5.29
C LYS A 74 -0.05 0.91 -3.92
N MET A 75 0.32 -0.37 -3.86
CA MET A 75 0.77 -1.06 -2.65
C MET A 75 1.95 -1.99 -2.96
N PRO A 76 2.68 -2.51 -1.96
CA PRO A 76 3.72 -3.51 -2.19
C PRO A 76 3.19 -4.68 -3.02
N TRP A 77 4.02 -5.20 -3.93
CA TRP A 77 3.61 -6.27 -4.83
C TRP A 77 3.10 -7.50 -4.07
N HIS A 78 1.89 -7.94 -4.38
CA HIS A 78 1.25 -9.11 -3.78
C HIS A 78 1.72 -10.37 -4.52
N THR A 79 2.87 -10.91 -4.10
CA THR A 79 3.49 -12.08 -4.72
C THR A 79 2.54 -13.27 -4.77
N GLY A 80 2.41 -13.90 -5.96
CA GLY A 80 1.63 -15.11 -6.16
C GLY A 80 0.13 -14.89 -6.39
N LEU A 81 -0.32 -13.64 -6.49
CA LEU A 81 -1.69 -13.29 -6.83
C LEU A 81 -1.73 -12.36 -8.04
N THR A 82 -2.75 -12.50 -8.88
CA THR A 82 -3.11 -11.45 -9.84
C THR A 82 -3.90 -10.34 -9.14
N CYS A 83 -3.97 -9.14 -9.73
CA CYS A 83 -4.76 -8.05 -9.15
C CYS A 83 -6.22 -8.47 -8.88
N ASN A 84 -6.82 -9.24 -9.79
CA ASN A 84 -8.18 -9.74 -9.63
C ASN A 84 -8.33 -10.74 -8.45
N GLN A 85 -7.36 -11.65 -8.29
CA GLN A 85 -7.34 -12.59 -7.18
C GLN A 85 -7.16 -11.87 -5.83
N TYR A 86 -6.26 -10.88 -5.79
CA TYR A 86 -6.08 -10.04 -4.61
C TYR A 86 -7.40 -9.34 -4.21
N ASN A 87 -8.09 -8.71 -5.17
CA ASN A 87 -9.36 -8.02 -4.92
C ASN A 87 -10.47 -8.96 -4.44
N THR A 88 -10.51 -10.18 -4.98
CA THR A 88 -11.48 -11.19 -4.54
C THR A 88 -11.22 -11.62 -3.11
N ARG A 89 -9.94 -11.92 -2.78
CA ARG A 89 -9.54 -12.29 -1.42
C ARG A 89 -9.82 -11.18 -0.41
N GLU A 90 -9.56 -9.92 -0.78
CA GLU A 90 -9.80 -8.79 0.11
C GLU A 90 -11.30 -8.57 0.36
N ARG A 91 -12.13 -8.76 -0.67
CA ARG A 91 -13.59 -8.71 -0.52
C ARG A 91 -14.10 -9.79 0.42
N GLU A 92 -13.62 -11.02 0.26
CA GLU A 92 -13.97 -12.14 1.15
C GLU A 92 -13.56 -11.87 2.59
N ARG A 93 -12.34 -11.34 2.81
CA ARG A 93 -11.84 -10.95 4.12
C ARG A 93 -12.77 -9.93 4.79
N LEU A 94 -13.15 -8.87 4.07
CA LEU A 94 -14.05 -7.84 4.59
C LEU A 94 -15.44 -8.39 4.92
N GLN A 95 -15.98 -9.28 4.09
CA GLN A 95 -17.27 -9.93 4.36
C GLN A 95 -17.23 -10.82 5.60
N GLN A 96 -16.13 -11.56 5.81
CA GLN A 96 -15.93 -12.38 7.00
C GLN A 96 -15.82 -11.52 8.26
N GLU A 97 -15.10 -10.40 8.17
CA GLU A 97 -14.97 -9.44 9.27
C GLU A 97 -16.33 -8.84 9.65
N GLU A 98 -17.11 -8.39 8.67
CA GLU A 98 -18.47 -7.91 8.89
C GLU A 98 -19.39 -8.97 9.51
N ALA A 99 -19.37 -10.20 8.98
CA ALA A 99 -20.14 -11.31 9.53
C ALA A 99 -19.72 -11.66 10.97
N SER A 100 -18.42 -11.59 11.27
CA SER A 100 -17.90 -11.77 12.62
C SER A 100 -18.41 -10.69 13.57
N LEU A 101 -18.38 -9.42 13.15
CA LEU A 101 -18.90 -8.31 13.95
C LEU A 101 -20.41 -8.46 14.22
N GLN A 102 -21.19 -8.81 13.20
CA GLN A 102 -22.64 -9.07 13.36
C GLN A 102 -22.92 -10.26 14.29
N LEU A 103 -22.09 -11.31 14.23
CA LEU A 103 -22.23 -12.45 15.12
C LEU A 103 -21.88 -12.05 16.56
N MET A 104 -20.81 -11.29 16.77
CA MET A 104 -20.43 -10.76 18.08
C MET A 104 -21.54 -9.91 18.67
N GLU A 105 -22.13 -9.00 17.89
CA GLU A 105 -23.26 -8.18 18.31
C GLU A 105 -24.45 -9.04 18.77
N LYS A 106 -24.88 -10.01 17.95
CA LYS A 106 -26.01 -10.90 18.26
C LYS A 106 -25.72 -11.87 19.40
N ALA A 107 -24.47 -12.29 19.56
CA ALA A 107 -24.04 -13.23 20.60
C ALA A 107 -23.74 -12.53 21.93
N THR A 108 -23.67 -11.20 21.96
CA THR A 108 -23.44 -10.43 23.18
C THR A 108 -24.66 -10.55 24.09
N LYS A 109 -24.49 -11.27 25.20
CA LYS A 109 -25.50 -11.31 26.26
C LYS A 109 -25.33 -10.08 27.16
N GLN A 110 -26.46 -9.54 27.62
CA GLN A 110 -26.46 -8.53 28.67
C GLN A 110 -26.34 -9.19 30.04
N CYS A 111 -25.62 -8.54 30.95
CA CYS A 111 -25.57 -9.01 32.33
C CYS A 111 -26.97 -8.90 32.97
N PRO A 112 -27.57 -9.98 33.50
CA PRO A 112 -28.92 -9.93 34.07
C PRO A 112 -29.03 -9.08 35.35
N GLN A 113 -27.91 -8.74 35.99
CA GLN A 113 -27.87 -7.97 37.25
C GLN A 113 -27.77 -6.45 37.03
N CYS A 114 -27.02 -6.01 36.01
CA CYS A 114 -26.70 -4.59 35.80
C CYS A 114 -26.97 -4.08 34.38
N GLN A 115 -27.56 -4.91 33.51
CA GLN A 115 -28.03 -4.56 32.15
C GLN A 115 -26.98 -3.93 31.21
N VAL A 116 -25.69 -4.04 31.55
CA VAL A 116 -24.58 -3.65 30.68
C VAL A 116 -24.16 -4.79 29.75
N ASP A 117 -23.76 -4.41 28.54
CA ASP A 117 -23.26 -5.34 27.52
C ASP A 117 -21.90 -5.90 27.92
N LEU A 118 -21.79 -7.23 27.94
CA LEU A 118 -20.54 -7.92 28.32
C LEU A 118 -19.37 -7.60 27.38
N ALA A 119 -19.65 -7.22 26.13
CA ALA A 119 -18.64 -6.81 25.15
C ALA A 119 -17.95 -5.46 25.48
N SER A 120 -18.53 -4.66 26.38
CA SER A 120 -18.01 -3.34 26.80
C SER A 120 -17.22 -3.38 28.12
N MET A 121 -16.98 -4.57 28.67
CA MET A 121 -16.15 -4.71 29.87
C MET A 121 -14.67 -4.57 29.52
N ASN A 122 -14.20 -3.33 29.44
CA ASN A 122 -12.79 -2.98 29.44
C ASN A 122 -12.10 -3.67 30.62
N SER A 123 -11.01 -4.37 30.32
CA SER A 123 -10.25 -5.22 31.24
C SER A 123 -10.04 -4.63 32.64
N ALA A 124 -10.80 -5.13 33.61
CA ALA A 124 -10.36 -5.23 35.00
C ALA A 124 -10.93 -6.54 35.54
N GLY A 125 -10.10 -7.58 35.56
CA GLY A 125 -10.49 -8.90 35.99
C GLY A 125 -11.02 -8.92 37.43
N SER A 126 -12.27 -9.33 37.58
CA SER A 126 -12.73 -10.08 38.75
C SER A 126 -14.00 -10.83 38.36
N VAL A 127 -13.80 -12.06 37.89
CA VAL A 127 -14.83 -13.10 37.91
C VAL A 127 -14.99 -13.47 39.39
N LEU A 128 -15.83 -12.74 40.12
CA LEU A 128 -16.23 -13.18 41.45
C LEU A 128 -17.30 -14.27 41.28
N LEU A 129 -16.83 -15.51 41.37
CA LEU A 129 -17.64 -16.69 41.66
C LEU A 129 -18.50 -16.40 42.89
N ILE A 130 -19.80 -16.23 42.71
CA ILE A 130 -20.79 -16.43 43.76
C ILE A 130 -21.71 -17.56 43.33
N MET A 131 -21.25 -18.78 43.58
CA MET A 131 -22.13 -19.92 43.76
C MET A 131 -22.30 -20.16 45.26
N SER A 132 -23.56 -20.05 45.68
CA SER A 132 -24.16 -20.62 46.90
C SER A 132 -23.82 -20.00 48.26
#